data_AF-A0A2D5HHQ5-F1
#
_entry.id   AF-A0A2D5HHQ5-F1
#
_cell.length_a   1.000
_cell.length_b   1.000
_cell.length_c   1.000
_cell.angle_alpha   90.00
_cell.angle_beta   90.00
_cell.angle_gamma   90.00
#
_symmetry.space_group_name_H-M   'P 1'
#
loop_
_entity.id
_entity.type
_entity.pdbx_description
1 polymer ?
#
loop_
_entity_poly.entity_id
_entity_poly.type
_entity_poly.pdbx_seq_one_letter_code
_entity_poly.pdbx_strand_id
1 'polypeptide(L)'
;MKVTTDFIDKNFSTIHLCFLQTIVFRQSLINKKLGGAIDSCILQIVCWHHLTSLLSDNLKSQTTEYKKTLDYWNNSFGTNFSTKKLTLTLLSDLSAIPLETVRRRVMHLEKKNWVKYTPNTGVIYSPSEKNNNLIVEINNSEKEFQANYLNVYEKSKSHLSQ
;
A
#
# COMPACT_ATOMS: atom_id res chain seq x y z
N MET A 1 -18.40 13.40 -16.03
CA MET A 1 -19.54 13.01 -15.15
C MET A 1 -18.98 12.56 -13.81
N LYS A 2 -19.49 13.10 -12.71
CA LYS A 2 -19.07 12.73 -11.35
C LYS A 2 -19.76 11.43 -10.93
N VAL A 3 -19.03 10.50 -10.32
CA VAL A 3 -19.60 9.29 -9.74
C VAL A 3 -20.46 9.67 -8.53
N THR A 4 -21.69 9.18 -8.48
CA THR A 4 -22.63 9.38 -7.38
C THR A 4 -22.82 8.10 -6.57
N THR A 5 -23.42 8.19 -5.38
CA THR A 5 -23.83 7.03 -4.59
C THR A 5 -24.81 6.16 -5.37
N ASP A 6 -25.79 6.75 -6.05
CA ASP A 6 -26.77 6.02 -6.85
C ASP A 6 -26.14 5.17 -7.97
N PHE A 7 -25.04 5.65 -8.56
CA PHE A 7 -24.28 4.85 -9.53
C PHE A 7 -23.65 3.62 -8.88
N ILE A 8 -23.06 3.81 -7.70
CA ILE A 8 -22.48 2.70 -6.94
C ILE A 8 -23.57 1.72 -6.53
N ASP A 9 -24.72 2.19 -6.03
CA ASP A 9 -25.82 1.32 -5.61
C ASP A 9 -26.34 0.44 -6.76
N LYS A 10 -26.49 1.03 -7.96
CA LYS A 10 -26.91 0.29 -9.17
C LYS A 10 -25.90 -0.74 -9.66
N ASN A 11 -24.61 -0.50 -9.41
CA ASN A 11 -23.51 -1.34 -9.92
C ASN A 11 -22.73 -2.05 -8.80
N PHE A 12 -23.30 -2.08 -7.59
CA PHE A 12 -22.59 -2.44 -6.37
C PHE A 12 -21.99 -3.83 -6.47
N SER A 13 -22.80 -4.81 -6.87
CA SER A 13 -22.37 -6.21 -6.98
C SER A 13 -21.13 -6.38 -7.88
N THR A 14 -21.08 -5.70 -9.02
CA THR A 14 -19.99 -5.86 -9.99
C THR A 14 -18.75 -5.06 -9.59
N ILE A 15 -18.92 -3.78 -9.26
CA ILE A 15 -17.79 -2.88 -8.92
C ILE A 15 -17.17 -3.30 -7.58
N HIS A 16 -18.01 -3.54 -6.57
CA HIS A 16 -17.54 -3.88 -5.24
C HIS A 16 -16.85 -5.26 -5.21
N LEU A 17 -17.36 -6.25 -5.96
CA LEU A 17 -16.71 -7.55 -6.04
C LEU A 17 -15.29 -7.45 -6.62
N CYS A 18 -15.09 -6.71 -7.71
CA CYS A 18 -13.76 -6.53 -8.30
C CYS A 18 -12.81 -5.74 -7.39
N PHE A 19 -13.34 -4.74 -6.68
CA PHE A 19 -12.59 -4.00 -5.68
C PHE A 19 -12.13 -4.92 -4.53
N LEU A 20 -13.04 -5.69 -3.94
CA LEU A 20 -12.72 -6.64 -2.88
C LEU A 20 -11.72 -7.70 -3.33
N GLN A 21 -11.85 -8.22 -4.56
CA GLN A 21 -10.88 -9.15 -5.14
C GLN A 21 -9.47 -8.56 -5.11
N THR A 22 -9.31 -7.30 -5.51
CA THR A 22 -8.00 -6.62 -5.49
C THR A 22 -7.40 -6.62 -4.08
N ILE A 23 -8.21 -6.29 -3.07
CA ILE A 23 -7.77 -6.27 -1.66
C ILE A 23 -7.38 -7.67 -1.19
N VAL A 24 -8.23 -8.67 -1.45
CA VAL A 24 -8.02 -10.05 -1.00
C VAL A 24 -6.79 -10.66 -1.66
N PHE A 25 -6.60 -10.47 -2.97
CA PHE A 25 -5.43 -10.99 -3.69
C PHE A 25 -4.14 -10.34 -3.20
N ARG A 26 -4.12 -9.01 -3.04
CA ARG A 26 -2.97 -8.30 -2.46
C ARG A 26 -2.61 -8.86 -1.08
N GLN A 27 -3.57 -8.94 -0.17
CA GLN A 27 -3.33 -9.46 1.18
C GLN A 27 -2.82 -10.91 1.15
N SER A 28 -3.41 -11.75 0.30
CA SER A 28 -2.99 -13.15 0.11
C SER A 28 -1.54 -13.26 -0.38
N LEU A 29 -1.16 -12.48 -1.40
CA LEU A 29 0.20 -12.45 -1.94
C LEU A 29 1.21 -12.01 -0.89
N ILE A 30 0.93 -10.92 -0.18
CA ILE A 30 1.80 -10.39 0.86
C ILE A 30 1.92 -11.38 2.04
N ASN A 31 0.82 -12.02 2.46
CA ASN A 31 0.84 -13.06 3.49
C ASN A 31 1.71 -14.25 3.09
N LYS A 32 1.61 -14.73 1.85
CA LYS A 32 2.42 -15.84 1.35
C LYS A 32 3.92 -15.51 1.36
N LYS A 33 4.29 -14.26 1.09
CA LYS A 33 5.69 -13.82 1.05
C LYS A 33 6.26 -13.51 2.46
N LEU A 34 5.46 -12.97 3.38
CA LEU A 34 5.91 -12.58 4.73
C LEU A 34 5.68 -13.64 5.82
N GLY A 35 4.74 -14.56 5.60
CA GLY A 35 4.43 -15.66 6.52
C GLY A 35 3.53 -15.30 7.70
N GLY A 36 2.84 -14.14 7.71
CA GLY A 36 1.90 -13.81 8.78
C GLY A 36 1.09 -12.54 8.57
N ALA A 37 -0.23 -12.62 8.82
CA ALA A 37 -1.19 -11.55 8.54
C ALA A 37 -0.88 -10.22 9.25
N ILE A 38 -0.35 -10.28 10.48
CA ILE A 38 0.00 -9.09 11.25
C ILE A 38 1.21 -8.36 10.62
N ASP A 39 2.27 -9.09 10.29
CA ASP A 39 3.45 -8.51 9.62
C ASP A 39 3.06 -7.89 8.29
N SER A 40 2.21 -8.60 7.54
CA SER A 40 1.69 -8.15 6.26
C SER A 40 0.83 -6.89 6.39
N CYS A 41 0.00 -6.76 7.42
CA CYS A 41 -0.79 -5.56 7.67
C CYS A 41 0.13 -4.37 8.03
N ILE A 42 1.04 -4.56 8.97
CA ILE A 42 2.00 -3.52 9.39
C ILE A 42 2.84 -3.06 8.20
N LEU A 43 3.40 -4.00 7.42
CA LEU A 43 4.25 -3.65 6.30
C LEU A 43 3.48 -2.91 5.21
N GLN A 44 2.22 -3.27 4.95
CA GLN A 44 1.40 -2.54 3.99
C GLN A 44 1.21 -1.08 4.38
N ILE A 45 0.97 -0.79 5.66
CA ILE A 45 0.86 0.59 6.17
C ILE A 45 2.20 1.32 6.01
N VAL A 46 3.32 0.66 6.34
CA VAL A 46 4.66 1.25 6.16
C VAL A 46 4.96 1.55 4.69
N CYS A 47 4.64 0.64 3.78
CA CYS A 47 4.80 0.84 2.33
C CYS A 47 3.91 1.97 1.82
N TRP A 48 2.65 2.02 2.27
CA TRP A 48 1.73 3.11 1.94
C TRP A 48 2.27 4.46 2.42
N HIS A 49 2.70 4.56 3.67
CA HIS A 49 3.28 5.77 4.25
C HIS A 49 4.54 6.21 3.48
N HIS A 50 5.39 5.26 3.09
CA HIS A 50 6.58 5.55 2.28
C HIS A 50 6.18 6.11 0.90
N LEU A 51 5.23 5.48 0.21
CA LEU A 51 4.73 5.96 -1.07
C LEU A 51 4.09 7.35 -0.95
N THR A 52 3.26 7.60 0.07
CA THR A 52 2.64 8.91 0.26
C THR A 52 3.68 9.98 0.52
N SER A 53 4.72 9.67 1.30
CA SER A 53 5.82 10.61 1.58
C SER A 53 6.59 10.94 0.31
N LEU A 54 6.87 9.93 -0.51
CA LEU A 54 7.52 10.09 -1.81
C LEU A 54 6.68 10.96 -2.77
N LEU A 55 5.36 10.76 -2.80
CA LEU A 55 4.45 11.52 -3.65
C LEU A 55 4.22 12.96 -3.16
N SER A 56 4.03 13.16 -1.85
CA SER A 56 3.72 14.46 -1.25
C SER A 56 4.93 15.38 -1.18
N ASP A 57 6.09 14.84 -0.78
CA ASP A 57 7.23 15.65 -0.39
C ASP A 57 8.23 15.82 -1.55
N ASN A 58 8.34 14.82 -2.45
CA ASN A 58 9.33 14.82 -3.53
C ASN A 58 8.77 15.04 -4.94
N LEU A 59 7.57 14.53 -5.27
CA LEU A 59 7.07 14.55 -6.64
C LEU A 59 6.13 15.72 -6.98
N LYS A 60 5.56 16.40 -5.97
CA LYS A 60 4.64 17.58 -6.09
C LYS A 60 3.61 17.49 -7.24
N SER A 61 3.27 16.29 -7.70
CA SER A 61 2.44 16.07 -8.89
C SER A 61 1.66 14.78 -8.73
N GLN A 62 0.35 14.87 -8.98
CA GLN A 62 -0.58 13.74 -8.92
C GLN A 62 -0.44 12.78 -10.12
N THR A 63 0.44 13.10 -11.07
CA THR A 63 0.61 12.40 -12.34
C THR A 63 2.08 12.05 -12.57
N THR A 64 2.62 11.14 -11.75
CA THR A 64 3.92 10.54 -12.00
C THR A 64 3.73 9.14 -12.59
N GLU A 65 4.30 8.89 -13.76
CA GLU A 65 4.27 7.57 -14.40
C GLU A 65 4.88 6.49 -13.49
N TYR A 66 4.33 5.27 -13.56
CA TYR A 66 4.76 4.13 -12.74
C TYR A 66 6.29 3.93 -12.74
N LYS A 67 6.94 4.06 -13.90
CA LYS A 67 8.40 3.86 -14.02
C LYS A 67 9.18 4.89 -13.19
N LYS A 68 8.78 6.16 -13.24
CA LYS A 68 9.41 7.22 -12.45
C LYS A 68 9.17 7.00 -10.96
N THR A 69 7.94 6.67 -10.56
CA THR A 69 7.61 6.35 -9.17
C THR A 69 8.41 5.16 -8.66
N LEU A 70 8.57 4.11 -9.46
CA LEU A 70 9.36 2.93 -9.12
C LEU A 70 10.85 3.25 -8.99
N ASP A 71 11.39 4.07 -9.89
CA ASP A 71 12.78 4.53 -9.81
C ASP A 71 13.03 5.31 -8.51
N TYR A 72 12.17 6.27 -8.18
CA TYR A 72 12.27 6.97 -6.89
C TYR A 72 12.11 6.02 -5.71
N TRP A 73 11.15 5.10 -5.75
CA TRP A 73 10.94 4.12 -4.68
C TRP A 73 12.21 3.30 -4.42
N ASN A 74 12.84 2.79 -5.49
CA ASN A 74 14.05 1.97 -5.38
C ASN A 74 15.28 2.76 -4.89
N ASN A 75 15.29 4.08 -5.09
CA ASN A 75 16.39 4.95 -4.68
C ASN A 75 16.13 5.68 -3.34
N SER A 76 14.98 5.47 -2.69
CA SER A 76 14.55 6.27 -1.52
C SER A 76 14.16 5.46 -0.28
N PHE A 77 14.42 4.16 -0.22
CA PHE A 77 14.22 3.42 1.02
C PHE A 77 15.45 3.52 1.94
N GLY A 78 15.24 3.42 3.25
CA GLY A 78 16.32 3.49 4.25
C GLY A 78 16.71 4.90 4.72
N THR A 79 16.13 5.94 4.12
CA THR A 79 16.30 7.34 4.47
C THR A 79 14.95 7.95 4.84
N ASN A 80 14.92 8.78 5.89
CA ASN A 80 13.67 9.36 6.35
C ASN A 80 13.36 10.62 5.54
N PHE A 81 12.55 10.48 4.49
CA PHE A 81 12.22 11.57 3.59
C PHE A 81 10.99 12.38 4.00
N SER A 82 10.26 11.95 5.04
CA SER A 82 9.02 12.62 5.43
C SER A 82 9.18 13.56 6.60
N THR A 83 8.50 14.70 6.50
CA THR A 83 8.24 15.58 7.65
C THR A 83 7.26 14.95 8.64
N LYS A 84 6.43 13.98 8.20
CA LYS A 84 5.43 13.29 9.02
C LYS A 84 5.93 11.89 9.38
N LYS A 85 6.01 11.60 10.68
CA LYS A 85 6.56 10.35 11.19
C LYS A 85 5.46 9.29 11.34
N LEU A 86 5.72 8.08 10.87
CA LEU A 86 4.91 6.91 11.20
C LEU A 86 5.32 6.40 12.59
N THR A 87 4.67 6.90 13.64
CA THR A 87 4.91 6.47 15.02
C THR A 87 4.30 5.08 15.28
N LEU A 88 4.75 4.40 16.34
CA LEU A 88 4.16 3.13 16.75
C LEU A 88 2.68 3.28 17.16
N THR A 89 2.31 4.42 17.74
CA THR A 89 0.91 4.76 18.08
C THR A 89 0.06 4.92 16.83
N LEU A 90 0.50 5.72 15.85
CA LEU A 90 -0.23 5.87 14.59
C LEU A 90 -0.35 4.53 13.86
N LEU A 91 0.71 3.71 13.87
CA LEU A 91 0.68 2.38 13.29
C LEU A 91 -0.31 1.44 14.01
N SER A 92 -0.43 1.56 15.34
CA SER A 92 -1.43 0.86 16.15
C SER A 92 -2.85 1.25 15.75
N ASP A 93 -3.11 2.55 15.62
CA ASP A 93 -4.41 3.09 15.22
C ASP A 93 -4.81 2.64 13.81
N LEU A 94 -3.89 2.77 12.84
CA LEU A 94 -4.14 2.41 11.44
C LEU A 94 -4.33 0.90 11.21
N SER A 95 -3.64 0.07 11.99
CA SER A 95 -3.72 -1.39 11.87
C SER A 95 -4.83 -2.01 12.73
N ALA A 96 -5.38 -1.26 13.68
CA ALA A 96 -6.22 -1.78 14.76
C ALA A 96 -5.54 -2.90 15.59
N ILE A 97 -4.21 -2.91 15.64
CA ILE A 97 -3.42 -3.88 16.41
C ILE A 97 -2.95 -3.21 17.70
N PRO A 98 -3.02 -3.88 18.87
CA PRO A 98 -2.55 -3.29 20.12
C PRO A 98 -1.11 -2.78 20.05
N LEU A 99 -0.83 -1.62 20.64
CA LEU A 99 0.46 -0.93 20.56
C LEU A 99 1.65 -1.82 20.93
N GLU A 100 1.52 -2.62 21.99
CA GLU A 100 2.59 -3.52 22.43
C GLU A 100 2.84 -4.64 21.41
N THR A 101 1.78 -5.14 20.77
CA THR A 101 1.91 -6.09 19.66
C THR A 101 2.59 -5.42 18.46
N VAL A 102 2.18 -4.20 18.09
CA VAL A 102 2.85 -3.44 17.02
C VAL A 102 4.34 -3.27 17.31
N ARG A 103 4.71 -2.87 18.53
CA ARG A 103 6.11 -2.73 18.95
C ARG A 103 6.90 -4.02 18.71
N ARG A 104 6.39 -5.16 19.21
CA ARG A 104 7.05 -6.47 19.03
C ARG A 104 7.20 -6.85 17.57
N ARG A 105 6.18 -6.59 16.75
CA ARG A 105 6.19 -6.96 15.32
C ARG A 105 7.07 -6.03 14.49
N VAL A 106 7.15 -4.74 14.81
CA VAL A 106 8.09 -3.80 14.20
C VAL A 106 9.54 -4.23 14.47
N MET A 107 9.88 -4.57 15.73
CA MET A 107 11.22 -5.08 16.06
C MET A 107 11.55 -6.38 15.32
N HIS A 108 10.57 -7.25 15.13
CA HIS A 108 10.72 -8.48 14.34
C HIS A 108 10.95 -8.19 12.85
N LEU A 109 10.21 -7.26 12.27
CA LEU A 109 10.37 -6.81 10.89
C LEU A 109 11.72 -6.11 10.66
N GLU A 110 12.21 -5.36 11.65
CA GLU A 110 13.53 -4.73 11.65
C GLU A 110 14.65 -5.78 11.61
N LYS A 111 14.58 -6.81 12.46
CA LYS A 111 15.51 -7.96 12.43
C LYS A 111 15.50 -8.70 11.09
N LYS A 112 14.37 -8.67 10.38
CA LYS A 112 14.20 -9.26 9.05
C LYS A 112 14.57 -8.32 7.90
N ASN A 113 15.13 -7.14 8.18
CA ASN A 113 15.51 -6.13 7.20
C ASN A 113 14.32 -5.68 6.32
N TRP A 114 13.17 -5.39 6.92
CA TRP A 114 12.03 -4.76 6.23
C TRP A 114 11.89 -3.28 6.55
N VAL A 115 12.17 -2.93 7.79
CA VAL A 115 11.98 -1.58 8.34
C VAL A 115 13.17 -1.21 9.21
N LYS A 116 13.30 0.08 9.51
CA LYS A 116 14.11 0.55 10.64
C LYS A 116 13.22 1.35 11.58
N TYR A 117 13.47 1.26 12.87
CA TYR A 117 12.73 2.02 13.87
C TYR A 117 13.68 2.77 14.79
N THR A 118 13.44 4.08 14.92
CA THR A 118 13.96 4.85 16.05
C THR A 118 12.85 5.75 16.59
N PRO A 119 12.89 6.13 17.88
CA PRO A 119 11.94 7.10 18.43
C PRO A 119 11.97 8.43 17.66
N ASN A 120 13.13 8.82 17.14
CA ASN A 120 13.31 10.08 16.42
C ASN A 120 12.77 10.04 15.00
N THR A 121 12.87 8.92 14.28
CA THR A 121 12.43 8.80 12.89
C THR A 121 11.03 8.20 12.74
N GLY A 122 10.54 7.50 13.76
CA GLY A 122 9.43 6.57 13.60
C GLY A 122 9.85 5.30 12.85
N VAL A 123 8.86 4.56 12.36
CA VAL A 123 9.05 3.37 11.52
C VAL A 123 9.24 3.81 10.08
N ILE A 124 10.40 3.49 9.51
CA ILE A 124 10.73 3.81 8.12
C ILE A 124 10.82 2.53 7.29
N TYR A 125 10.37 2.60 6.04
CA TYR A 125 10.59 1.54 5.06
C TYR A 125 12.09 1.47 4.74
N SER A 126 12.71 0.34 5.06
CA SER A 126 14.16 0.14 4.91
C SER A 126 14.43 -1.35 4.62
N PRO A 127 13.90 -1.87 3.50
CA PRO A 127 14.08 -3.25 3.13
C PRO A 127 15.52 -3.54 2.72
N SER A 128 15.93 -4.80 2.78
CA SER A 128 17.01 -5.29 1.90
C SER A 128 16.55 -5.27 0.44
N GLU A 129 17.48 -5.27 -0.52
CA GLU A 129 17.16 -5.32 -1.96
C GLU A 129 16.25 -6.51 -2.30
N LYS A 130 16.58 -7.70 -1.75
CA LYS A 130 15.76 -8.91 -1.89
C LYS A 130 14.32 -8.69 -1.39
N ASN A 131 14.15 -8.06 -0.23
CA ASN A 131 12.82 -7.79 0.32
C ASN A 131 12.06 -6.74 -0.50
N ASN A 132 12.76 -5.71 -1.01
CA ASN A 132 12.15 -4.72 -1.88
C ASN A 132 11.62 -5.35 -3.17
N ASN A 133 12.40 -6.26 -3.77
CA ASN A 133 11.99 -6.96 -4.99
C ASN A 133 10.68 -7.75 -4.79
N LEU A 134 10.42 -8.28 -3.59
CA LEU A 134 9.14 -8.93 -3.28
C LEU A 134 7.96 -7.95 -3.35
N ILE A 135 8.12 -6.72 -2.86
CA ILE A 135 7.07 -5.68 -2.95
C ILE A 135 6.87 -5.25 -4.41
N VAL A 136 7.96 -5.11 -5.17
CA VAL A 136 7.88 -4.76 -6.59
C VAL A 136 7.18 -5.86 -7.41
N GLU A 137 7.49 -7.14 -7.15
CA GLU A 137 6.79 -8.29 -7.74
C GLU A 137 5.30 -8.25 -7.46
N ILE A 138 4.92 -8.02 -6.20
CA ILE A 138 3.52 -7.91 -5.77
C ILE A 138 2.82 -6.76 -6.51
N ASN A 139 3.39 -5.56 -6.48
CA ASN A 139 2.83 -4.39 -7.18
C ASN A 139 2.71 -4.64 -8.70
N ASN A 140 3.65 -5.38 -9.29
CA ASN A 140 3.58 -5.72 -10.71
C ASN A 140 2.45 -6.72 -11.00
N SER A 141 2.29 -7.75 -10.17
CA SER A 141 1.21 -8.73 -10.30
C SER A 141 -0.17 -8.13 -10.08
N GLU A 142 -0.26 -7.02 -9.33
CA GLU A 142 -1.53 -6.36 -9.04
C GLU A 142 -2.10 -5.54 -10.20
N LYS A 143 -1.26 -5.22 -11.20
CA LYS A 143 -1.67 -4.40 -12.35
C LYS A 143 -2.84 -5.02 -13.12
N GLU A 144 -2.87 -6.35 -13.24
CA GLU A 144 -3.96 -7.04 -13.93
C GLU A 144 -5.28 -6.93 -13.16
N PHE A 145 -5.25 -7.08 -11.83
CA PHE A 145 -6.43 -6.89 -10.99
C PHE A 145 -6.93 -5.44 -11.03
N GLN A 146 -6.02 -4.47 -11.00
CA GLN A 146 -6.34 -3.04 -11.13
C GLN A 146 -6.95 -2.72 -12.49
N ALA A 147 -6.36 -3.24 -13.58
CA ALA A 147 -6.89 -3.06 -14.92
C ALA A 147 -8.29 -3.66 -15.06
N ASN A 148 -8.52 -4.87 -14.53
CA ASN A 148 -9.84 -5.49 -14.53
C ASN A 148 -10.87 -4.65 -13.75
N TYR A 149 -10.52 -4.19 -12.55
CA TYR A 149 -11.38 -3.30 -11.76
C TYR A 149 -11.76 -2.02 -12.53
N LEU A 150 -10.78 -1.36 -13.16
CA LEU A 150 -11.02 -0.15 -13.95
C LEU A 150 -11.86 -0.42 -15.20
N ASN A 151 -11.65 -1.56 -15.88
CA ASN A 151 -12.45 -1.96 -17.04
C ASN A 151 -13.91 -2.22 -16.66
N VAL A 152 -14.14 -2.86 -15.51
CA VAL A 152 -15.50 -3.10 -14.97
C VAL A 152 -16.17 -1.76 -14.62
N TYR A 153 -15.43 -0.84 -14.02
CA TYR A 153 -15.91 0.50 -13.74
C TYR A 153 -16.28 1.27 -15.02
N GLU A 154 -15.43 1.28 -16.04
CA GLU A 154 -15.70 1.97 -17.32
C GLU A 154 -16.89 1.35 -18.08
N LYS A 155 -17.00 0.02 -18.09
CA LYS A 155 -18.19 -0.67 -18.63
C LYS A 155 -19.46 -0.25 -17.90
N SER A 156 -19.43 -0.19 -16.56
CA SER A 156 -20.61 0.22 -15.77
C SER A 156 -21.03 1.66 -16.08
N LYS A 157 -20.05 2.53 -16.40
CA LYS A 157 -20.28 3.92 -16.76
C LYS A 157 -20.84 4.10 -18.18
N SER A 158 -20.48 3.25 -19.14
CA SER A 158 -21.05 3.33 -20.50
C SER A 158 -22.55 3.03 -20.55
N HIS A 159 -23.07 2.23 -19.61
CA HIS A 159 -24.50 1.90 -19.49
C HIS A 159 -25.36 3.04 -18.91
N LEU A 160 -24.75 4.14 -18.46
CA LEU A 160 -25.45 5.37 -18.05
C LEU A 160 -25.64 6.36 -19.21
N SER A 161 -24.97 6.13 -20.34
CA SER A 161 -24.94 7.05 -21.48
C SER A 161 -25.93 6.65 -22.59
N GLN A 162 -26.75 5.63 -22.33
CA GLN A 162 -27.88 5.16 -23.14
C GLN A 162 -29.16 5.31 -22.32
#